data_AF-A0AAQ3AT68-F1
#
_entry.id   AF-A0AAQ3AT68-F1
#
_cell.length_a   1.000
_cell.length_b   1.000
_cell.length_c   1.000
_cell.angle_alpha   90.00
_cell.angle_beta   90.00
_cell.angle_gamma   90.00
#
_symmetry.space_group_name_H-M   'P 1'
#
loop_
_entity.id
_entity.type
_entity.pdbx_description
1 polymer ?
#
loop_
_entity_poly.entity_id
_entity_poly.type
_entity_poly.pdbx_seq_one_letter_code
_entity_poly.pdbx_strand_id
1 'polypeptide(L)' 'MKAKHIKCLAVLFSAVTVLLVACRKDSFDYGVFIGADINQQKKYECYDKIVVDPSSFKGKQVETLKADGKNVY' A
#
# COMPACT_ATOMS: atom_id res chain seq x y z
N MET A 1 17.89 0.52 -35.79
CA MET A 1 18.51 0.54 -34.44
C MET A 1 19.67 -0.46 -34.40
N LYS A 2 20.89 -0.06 -33.98
CA LYS A 2 22.03 -1.01 -33.90
C LYS A 2 21.80 -2.01 -32.76
N ALA A 3 22.20 -3.27 -32.93
CA ALA A 3 21.99 -4.37 -31.97
C ALA A 3 22.42 -4.07 -30.52
N LYS A 4 23.40 -3.19 -30.32
CA LYS A 4 23.86 -2.72 -29.00
C LYS A 4 22.77 -1.95 -28.23
N HIS A 5 21.92 -1.17 -28.91
CA HIS A 5 20.85 -0.40 -28.28
C HIS A 5 19.69 -1.28 -27.82
N ILE A 6 19.39 -2.36 -28.55
CA ILE A 6 18.32 -3.31 -28.20
C ILE A 6 18.69 -4.07 -26.92
N LYS A 7 19.95 -4.49 -26.78
CA LYS A 7 20.46 -5.14 -25.56
C LYS A 7 20.40 -4.21 -24.35
N CYS A 8 20.79 -2.95 -24.52
CA CYS A 8 20.72 -1.95 -23.45
C CYS A 8 19.27 -1.69 -22.99
N LEU A 9 18.33 -1.60 -23.95
CA LEU A 9 16.93 -1.38 -23.65
C LEU A 9 16.30 -2.57 -22.90
N ALA A 10 16.65 -3.80 -23.28
CA ALA A 10 16.19 -5.00 -22.59
C ALA A 10 16.67 -5.06 -21.13
N VAL A 11 17.93 -4.67 -20.87
CA VAL A 11 18.49 -4.60 -19.51
C VAL A 11 17.79 -3.53 -18.67
N LEU A 12 17.54 -2.35 -19.23
CA LEU A 12 16.79 -1.30 -18.54
C LEU A 12 15.37 -1.75 -18.19
N PHE A 13 14.69 -2.41 -19.14
CA PHE A 13 13.33 -2.91 -18.90
C PHE A 13 13.31 -4.02 -17.82
N SER A 14 14.31 -4.90 -17.83
CA SER A 14 14.51 -5.90 -16.78
C SER A 14 14.77 -5.27 -15.41
N ALA A 15 15.60 -4.23 -15.34
CA ALA A 15 15.89 -3.54 -14.08
C ALA A 15 14.64 -2.83 -13.51
N VAL A 16 13.85 -2.19 -14.38
CA VAL A 16 12.60 -1.54 -13.99
C VAL A 16 11.57 -2.55 -13.48
N THR A 17 11.44 -3.71 -14.12
CA THR A 17 10.51 -4.75 -13.67
C THR A 17 10.92 -5.36 -12.33
N VAL A 18 12.21 -5.60 -12.09
CA VAL A 18 12.70 -6.06 -10.78
C VAL A 18 12.46 -5.01 -9.69
N LEU A 19 12.70 -3.73 -9.98
CA LEU A 19 12.43 -2.63 -9.05
C LEU A 19 10.94 -2.53 -8.70
N LEU A 20 10.05 -2.68 -9.69
CA LEU A 20 8.60 -2.67 -9.49
C LEU A 20 8.12 -3.85 -8.65
N VAL A 21 8.71 -5.03 -8.81
CA VAL A 21 8.38 -6.20 -7.98
C VAL A 21 8.90 -6.02 -6.55
N ALA A 22 10.11 -5.48 -6.37
CA ALA A 22 10.67 -5.21 -5.04
C ALA A 22 9.94 -4.10 -4.28
N CYS A 23 9.34 -3.14 -4.97
CA CYS A 23 8.49 -2.09 -4.37
C CYS A 23 7.04 -2.55 -4.11
N ARG A 24 6.68 -3.81 -4.37
CA ARG A 24 5.37 -4.30 -3.96
C ARG A 24 5.30 -4.32 -2.44
N LYS A 25 4.40 -3.49 -1.91
CA LYS A 25 4.06 -3.54 -0.50
C LYS A 25 3.33 -4.85 -0.23
N ASP A 26 3.66 -5.51 0.87
CA ASP A 26 2.88 -6.64 1.36
C ASP A 26 1.43 -6.14 1.58
N SER A 27 0.53 -6.57 0.70
CA SER A 27 -0.89 -6.22 0.76
C SER A 27 -1.65 -7.39 1.37
N PHE A 28 -2.17 -7.20 2.57
CA PHE A 28 -3.13 -8.10 3.19
C PHE A 28 -4.55 -7.72 2.75
N ASP A 29 -5.43 -8.71 2.61
CA ASP A 29 -6.81 -8.51 2.13
C ASP A 29 -7.62 -7.55 3.02
N TYR A 30 -7.55 -7.73 4.35
CA TYR A 30 -8.16 -6.83 5.31
C TYR A 30 -7.52 -6.92 6.69
N GLY A 31 -7.62 -5.85 7.48
CA GLY A 31 -7.19 -5.80 8.88
C GLY A 31 -8.34 -5.36 9.80
N VAL A 32 -8.46 -5.99 10.96
CA VAL A 32 -9.45 -5.63 11.99
C VAL A 32 -8.74 -4.95 13.15
N PHE A 33 -9.17 -3.74 13.48
CA PHE A 33 -8.53 -2.90 14.49
C PHE A 33 -9.55 -2.50 15.56
N ILE A 34 -9.46 -3.18 16.70
CA ILE A 34 -10.28 -2.93 17.88
C ILE A 34 -9.43 -2.10 18.84
N GLY A 35 -9.81 -0.83 19.04
CA GLY A 35 -9.03 0.16 19.79
C GLY A 35 -8.32 1.19 18.91
N ALA A 36 -8.33 2.45 19.35
CA ALA A 36 -7.61 3.53 18.68
C ALA A 36 -6.19 3.65 19.21
N ASP A 37 -5.27 2.91 18.61
CA ASP A 37 -3.85 3.19 18.80
C ASP A 37 -3.36 4.05 17.62
N ILE A 38 -3.12 5.32 17.92
CA ILE A 38 -2.66 6.33 16.95
C ILE A 38 -1.29 5.97 16.37
N ASN A 39 -0.56 5.04 16.99
CA ASN A 39 0.75 4.57 16.54
C ASN A 39 0.65 3.45 15.48
N GLN A 40 -0.56 3.01 15.10
CA GLN A 40 -0.75 1.94 14.14
C GLN A 40 -0.87 2.42 12.68
N GLN A 41 -0.59 3.68 12.39
CA GLN A 41 -0.70 4.22 11.03
C GLN A 41 0.13 3.45 9.99
N LYS A 42 1.35 3.04 10.36
CA LYS A 42 2.19 2.16 9.53
C LYS A 42 1.63 0.74 9.34
N LYS A 43 0.73 0.27 10.21
CA LYS A 43 0.08 -1.02 10.03
C LYS A 43 -1.02 -0.93 8.97
N TYR A 44 -1.82 0.15 8.98
CA TYR A 44 -2.92 0.37 8.01
C TYR A 44 -2.44 0.41 6.57
N GLU A 45 -1.21 0.86 6.38
CA GLU A 45 -0.55 0.90 5.10
C GLU A 45 -0.62 -0.43 4.34
N CYS A 46 -0.42 -1.54 5.02
CA CYS A 46 -0.40 -2.90 4.43
C CYS A 46 -1.78 -3.47 4.11
N TYR A 47 -2.87 -2.78 4.40
CA TYR A 47 -4.24 -3.28 4.21
C TYR A 47 -5.03 -2.35 3.30
N ASP A 48 -5.73 -2.88 2.30
CA ASP A 48 -6.61 -2.07 1.44
C ASP A 48 -8.03 -1.94 2.02
N LYS A 49 -8.43 -2.91 2.86
CA LYS A 49 -9.68 -2.91 3.62
C LYS A 49 -9.38 -2.91 5.11
N ILE A 50 -10.04 -2.03 5.85
CA ILE A 50 -9.83 -1.84 7.28
C ILE A 50 -11.19 -1.89 7.95
N VAL A 51 -11.35 -2.80 8.90
CA VAL A 51 -12.52 -2.87 9.76
C VAL A 51 -12.16 -2.25 11.09
N VAL A 52 -12.94 -1.28 11.54
CA VAL A 52 -12.67 -0.53 12.77
C VAL A 52 -13.80 -0.69 13.78
N ASP A 53 -13.45 -0.67 15.05
CA ASP A 53 -14.47 -0.45 16.09
C ASP A 53 -14.88 1.04 16.10
N PRO A 54 -16.15 1.36 15.79
CA PRO A 54 -16.63 2.74 15.72
C PRO A 54 -16.60 3.46 17.07
N SER A 55 -16.62 2.73 18.20
CA SER A 55 -16.50 3.34 19.53
C SER A 55 -15.08 3.82 19.82
N SER A 56 -14.09 3.24 19.13
CA SER A 56 -12.68 3.53 19.29
C SER A 56 -12.18 4.56 18.26
N PHE A 57 -12.69 4.54 17.02
CA PHE A 57 -12.20 5.41 15.95
C PHE A 57 -12.91 6.76 15.89
N LYS A 58 -12.12 7.84 15.80
CA LYS A 58 -12.66 9.20 15.57
C LYS A 58 -12.96 9.41 14.09
N GLY A 59 -14.02 10.18 13.78
CA GLY A 59 -14.40 10.51 12.39
C GLY A 59 -13.25 11.03 11.54
N LYS A 60 -12.41 11.93 12.07
CA LYS A 60 -11.23 12.46 11.39
C LYS A 60 -10.20 11.38 11.00
N GLN A 61 -10.07 10.31 11.79
CA GLN A 61 -9.18 9.19 11.46
C GLN A 61 -9.74 8.37 10.30
N VAL A 62 -11.05 8.12 10.30
CA VAL A 62 -11.75 7.43 9.19
C VAL A 62 -11.64 8.24 7.90
N GLU A 63 -11.83 9.55 7.97
CA GLU A 63 -11.69 10.45 6.82
C GLU A 63 -10.27 10.43 6.24
N THR A 64 -9.25 10.43 7.11
CA THR A 64 -7.85 10.37 6.71
C THR A 64 -7.55 9.05 5.98
N LEU A 65 -8.00 7.91 6.53
CA LEU A 65 -7.83 6.60 5.90
C LEU A 65 -8.53 6.51 4.54
N LYS A 66 -9.73 7.08 4.41
CA LYS A 66 -10.45 7.15 3.13
C LYS A 66 -9.72 8.05 2.12
N ALA A 67 -9.16 9.17 2.56
CA ALA A 67 -8.33 10.04 1.71
C ALA A 67 -7.06 9.34 1.23
N ASP A 68 -6.50 8.43 2.04
CA ASP A 68 -5.37 7.56 1.68
C ASP A 68 -5.77 6.38 0.75
N GLY A 69 -7.02 6.36 0.27
CA GLY A 69 -7.53 5.35 -0.67
C GLY A 69 -7.94 4.03 -0.03
N LYS A 70 -8.09 3.97 1.30
CA LYS A 70 -8.51 2.76 2.02
C LYS A 70 -10.02 2.61 2.06
N ASN A 71 -10.49 1.36 2.04
CA ASN A 71 -11.89 1.03 2.28
C ASN A 71 -12.10 0.75 3.78
N VAL A 72 -12.85 1.62 4.47
CA VAL A 72 -13.07 1.53 5.92
C VAL A 72 -14.50 1.08 6.22
N TYR A 73 -14.65 0.05 7.05
CA TYR A 73 -15.91 -0.56 7.48
C TYR A 73 -16.08 -0.48 9.00
#